data_AF-A0A0G1NRD7-F1
#
_entry.id   AF-A0A0G1NRD7-F1
#
_cell.length_a   1.000
_cell.length_b   1.000
_cell.length_c   1.000
_cell.angle_alpha   90.00
_cell.angle_beta   90.00
_cell.angle_gamma   90.00
#
_symmetry.space_group_name_H-M   'P 1'
#
loop_
_entity.id
_entity.type
_entity.pdbx_description
1 polymer ?
#
loop_
_entity_poly.entity_id
_entity_poly.type
_entity_poly.pdbx_seq_one_letter_code
_entity_poly.pdbx_strand_id
1 'polypeptide(L)' 'MLANIGSTEIIIIAVIVLILFGGRKLPEMGKGLGESFKEFKNAFGSKDTKK' A
#
# COMPACT_ATOMS: atom_id res chain seq x y z
N MET A 1 -26.28 9.19 -0.74
CA MET A 1 -25.41 10.38 -0.92
C MET A 1 -23.92 10.09 -0.80
N LEU A 2 -23.48 9.02 -0.09
CA LEU A 2 -22.05 8.65 0.03
C LEU A 2 -21.53 7.67 -1.06
N ALA A 3 -22.41 7.10 -1.89
CA ALA A 3 -22.06 6.11 -2.90
C ALA A 3 -21.57 6.70 -4.23
N ASN A 4 -21.38 8.03 -4.30
CA ASN A 4 -20.94 8.73 -5.50
C ASN A 4 -19.49 9.24 -5.38
N ILE A 5 -18.65 8.64 -4.53
CA ILE A 5 -17.20 8.83 -4.71
C ILE A 5 -16.85 8.04 -5.97
N GLY A 6 -17.00 8.70 -7.11
CA GLY A 6 -16.70 8.15 -8.41
C GLY A 6 -15.19 7.98 -8.58
N SER A 7 -14.81 7.28 -9.63
CA SER A 7 -13.40 7.17 -10.05
C SER A 7 -12.71 8.54 -10.16
N THR A 8 -13.46 9.60 -10.47
CA THR A 8 -12.96 10.98 -10.57
C THR A 8 -12.50 11.54 -9.22
N GLU A 9 -13.30 11.43 -8.15
CA GLU A 9 -12.86 11.91 -6.83
C GLU A 9 -11.65 11.14 -6.30
N ILE A 10 -11.59 9.83 -6.55
CA ILE A 10 -10.42 9.02 -6.16
C ILE A 10 -9.16 9.52 -6.87
N ILE A 11 -9.25 9.85 -8.16
CA ILE A 11 -8.13 10.40 -8.93
C ILE A 11 -7.69 11.76 -8.36
N ILE A 12 -8.64 12.64 -8.03
CA ILE A 12 -8.32 13.95 -7.43
C ILE A 12 -7.60 13.79 -6.09
N ILE A 13 -8.10 12.91 -5.22
CA ILE A 13 -7.46 12.61 -3.94
C ILE A 13 -6.07 12.02 -4.15
N ALA A 14 -5.93 11.08 -5.09
CA ALA A 14 -4.64 10.48 -5.42
C ALA A 14 -3.63 11.53 -5.90
N VAL A 15 -4.05 12.48 -6.73
CA VAL A 15 -3.20 13.59 -7.19
C VAL A 15 -2.76 14.48 -6.02
N ILE A 16 -3.68 14.85 -5.12
CA ILE A 16 -3.33 15.65 -3.93
C ILE A 16 -2.31 14.91 -3.07
N VAL A 17 -2.55 13.63 -2.77
CA VAL A 17 -1.61 12.79 -2.00
C VAL A 17 -0.26 12.70 -2.72
N LEU A 18 -0.27 12.55 -4.05
CA LEU A 18 0.96 12.47 -4.85
C LEU A 18 1.75 13.78 -4.84
N ILE A 19 1.09 14.94 -4.73
CA ILE A 19 1.75 16.24 -4.58
C ILE A 19 2.35 16.40 -3.17
N LEU A 20 1.60 16.02 -2.13
CA LEU A 20 2.04 16.16 -0.73
C LEU A 20 3.20 15.22 -0.38
N PHE A 21 3.11 13.97 -0.81
CA PHE A 21 4.11 12.95 -0.51
C PHE A 21 5.17 12.83 -1.62
N GLY A 22 4.87 13.26 -2.85
CA GLY A 22 5.70 13.02 -4.02
C GLY A 22 5.48 11.62 -4.59
N GLY A 23 5.44 11.49 -5.92
CA GLY A 23 5.21 10.21 -6.61
C GLY A 23 6.24 9.11 -6.32
N ARG A 24 7.39 9.46 -5.73
CA ARG A 24 8.43 8.51 -5.34
C ARG A 24 8.29 7.96 -3.92
N LYS A 25 7.66 8.70 -2.99
CA LYS A 25 7.55 8.25 -1.58
C LYS A 25 6.51 7.15 -1.41
N LEU A 26 5.39 7.21 -2.12
CA LEU A 26 4.36 6.16 -2.07
C LEU A 26 4.91 4.75 -2.41
N PRO A 27 5.61 4.54 -3.54
CA PRO A 27 6.19 3.23 -3.85
C PRO A 27 7.36 2.85 -2.94
N GLU A 28 8.13 3.81 -2.45
CA GLU A 28 9.23 3.57 -1.50
C GLU A 28 8.71 3.06 -0.15
N MET A 29 7.68 3.72 0.40
CA MET A 29 6.99 3.28 1.61
C MET A 29 6.29 1.93 1.40
N GLY A 30 5.67 1.73 0.23
CA GLY A 30 5.02 0.47 -0.14
C GLY A 30 5.99 -0.72 -0.21
N LYS A 31 7.21 -0.52 -0.71
CA LYS A 31 8.27 -1.55 -0.72
C LYS A 31 8.67 -1.96 0.70
N GLY A 32 8.97 -0.99 1.58
CA GLY A 32 9.36 -1.27 2.96
C GLY A 32 8.24 -1.94 3.78
N LEU A 33 6.99 -1.48 3.60
CA LEU A 33 5.83 -2.13 4.20
C LEU A 33 5.62 -3.54 3.64
N GLY A 34 5.78 -3.75 2.33
CA GLY A 34 5.62 -5.05 1.69
C GLY A 34 6.64 -6.08 2.15
N GLU A 35 7.90 -5.68 2.32
CA GLU A 35 8.95 -6.52 2.90
C GLU A 35 8.63 -6.89 4.35
N SER A 36 8.21 -5.90 5.15
CA SER A 36 7.79 -6.12 6.54
C SER A 36 6.60 -7.09 6.61
N PHE A 37 5.54 -6.87 5.81
CA PHE A 37 4.39 -7.78 5.73
C PHE A 37 4.76 -9.19 5.26
N LYS A 38 5.74 -9.32 4.35
CA LYS A 38 6.26 -10.61 3.91
C LYS A 38 6.97 -11.34 5.05
N GLU A 39 7.79 -10.64 5.83
CA GLU A 39 8.43 -11.21 7.01
C GLU A 39 7.43 -11.58 8.11
N PHE A 40 6.46 -10.69 8.40
CA PHE A 40 5.35 -10.99 9.31
C PHE A 40 4.59 -12.24 8.85
N LYS A 41 4.23 -12.35 7.57
CA LYS A 41 3.56 -13.55 7.04
C LYS A 41 4.42 -14.80 7.16
N ASN A 42 5.72 -14.72 6.91
CA ASN A 42 6.63 -15.87 7.04
C ASN A 42 6.83 -16.31 8.49
N ALA A 43 6.76 -15.37 9.44
CA ALA A 43 6.91 -15.64 10.87
C ALA A 43 5.63 -16.19 11.49
N PHE A 44 4.46 -15.69 11.06
CA PHE A 44 3.16 -16.05 11.62
C PHE A 44 2.38 -17.10 10.82
N GLY A 45 2.72 -17.31 9.54
CA GLY A 45 2.01 -18.21 8.63
C GLY A 45 2.94 -19.19 7.94
N SER A 46 2.92 -20.44 8.42
CA SER A 46 3.35 -21.63 7.69
C SER A 46 4.74 -21.58 7.03
N LYS A 47 5.78 -21.47 7.83
CA LYS A 47 7.02 -22.24 7.59
C LYS A 47 7.10 -23.49 8.48
N ASP A 48 5.99 -24.21 8.60
CA ASP A 48 6.02 -25.67 8.52
C ASP A 48 6.23 -26.04 7.05
N THR A 49 7.49 -25.95 6.60
CA THR A 49 8.18 -26.84 5.66
C THR A 49 9.57 -26.24 5.50
N LYS A 50 10.36 -26.45 6.56
CA LYS A 50 11.80 -26.62 6.45
C LYS A 50 12.09 -27.66 5.36
N LYS A 51 13.18 -27.41 4.63
CA LYS A 51 14.30 -28.34 4.43
C LYS A 51 14.01 -29.73 3.87
#